data_AF-A0A379VMR0-F1
#
_entry.id   AF-A0A379VMR0-F1
#
_cell.length_a   1.000
_cell.length_b   1.000
_cell.length_c   1.000
_cell.angle_alpha   90.00
_cell.angle_beta   90.00
_cell.angle_gamma   90.00
#
_symmetry.space_group_name_H-M   'P 1'
#
loop_
_entity.id
_entity.type
_entity.pdbx_description
1 polymer ?
#
loop_
_entity_poly.entity_id
_entity_poly.type
_entity_poly.pdbx_seq_one_letter_code
_entity_poly.pdbx_strand_id
1 'polypeptide(L)'
;MGGSADLAPSNLTIWKGSTSLKEDPAGNYIHYGVREFGMTAIANGIAHHGGFVPYTATFLMFVEYARNAARMAALMKARQIMVYTHDSIGLGEDGPTHQAVEQLASLRLTPNFSTWRPAIRLRRQSVGSWPLNVSTGRRR
;
A
#
# COMPACT_ATOMS: atom_id res chain seq x y z
N MET A 1 -11.22 -0.39 3.18
CA MET A 1 -11.15 -1.67 2.44
C MET A 1 -9.69 -1.87 2.10
N GLY A 2 -9.09 -3.03 2.33
CA GLY A 2 -7.70 -3.21 1.91
C GLY A 2 -7.28 -4.64 1.84
N GLY A 3 -6.03 -4.87 1.50
CA GLY A 3 -5.56 -6.22 1.24
C GLY A 3 -4.08 -6.30 0.92
N SER A 4 -3.63 -7.54 0.75
CA SER A 4 -2.24 -7.87 0.45
C SER A 4 -2.18 -8.80 -0.74
N ALA A 5 -1.10 -8.70 -1.51
CA ALA A 5 -0.79 -9.61 -2.61
C ALA A 5 -0.22 -10.94 -2.08
N ASP A 6 -1.06 -11.75 -1.43
CA ASP A 6 -0.72 -13.02 -0.74
C ASP A 6 0.27 -12.93 0.43
N LEU A 7 0.89 -11.76 0.63
CA LEU A 7 1.85 -11.52 1.70
C LEU A 7 1.19 -10.99 2.99
N ALA A 8 -0.04 -11.41 3.28
CA ALA A 8 -0.81 -10.91 4.43
C ALA A 8 -0.10 -11.10 5.79
N PRO A 9 0.45 -12.29 6.13
CA PRO A 9 1.16 -12.47 7.40
C PRO A 9 2.51 -11.73 7.42
N SER A 10 3.20 -11.62 6.29
CA SER A 10 4.49 -10.93 6.20
C SER A 10 4.36 -9.40 6.24
N ASN A 11 3.30 -8.86 5.65
CA ASN A 11 3.04 -7.41 5.63
C ASN A 11 2.29 -6.89 6.86
N LEU A 12 1.80 -7.78 7.72
CA LEU A 12 1.04 -7.44 8.94
C LEU A 12 -0.18 -6.55 8.66
N THR A 13 -0.95 -6.91 7.63
CA THR A 13 -2.07 -6.11 7.10
C THR A 13 -3.45 -6.53 7.61
N ILE A 14 -3.50 -7.65 8.33
CA ILE A 14 -4.69 -8.17 9.00
C ILE A 14 -4.67 -7.66 10.45
N TRP A 15 -5.73 -6.96 10.86
CA TRP A 15 -5.95 -6.52 12.24
C TRP A 15 -7.21 -7.19 12.81
N LYS A 16 -7.49 -7.02 14.11
CA LYS A 16 -8.57 -7.75 14.81
C LYS A 16 -9.98 -7.59 14.20
N GLY A 17 -10.24 -6.51 13.46
CA GLY A 17 -11.51 -6.27 12.76
C GLY A 17 -11.41 -6.46 11.25
N SER A 18 -10.37 -7.11 10.74
CA SER A 18 -10.28 -7.50 9.34
C SER A 18 -11.19 -8.70 9.08
N THR A 19 -12.15 -8.53 8.18
CA THR A 19 -13.05 -9.60 7.72
C THR A 19 -12.87 -9.79 6.22
N SER A 20 -12.64 -11.04 5.81
CA SER A 20 -12.42 -11.38 4.41
C SER A 20 -13.70 -11.21 3.60
N LEU A 21 -13.60 -10.54 2.44
CA LEU A 21 -14.71 -10.40 1.49
C LEU A 21 -15.19 -11.73 0.90
N LYS A 22 -14.37 -12.79 1.01
CA LYS A 22 -14.76 -14.15 0.61
C LYS A 22 -15.72 -14.79 1.63
N GLU A 23 -15.55 -14.46 2.91
CA GLU A 23 -16.34 -15.01 4.01
C GLU A 23 -17.61 -14.20 4.24
N ASP A 24 -17.49 -12.88 4.19
CA ASP A 24 -18.60 -11.94 4.34
C ASP A 24 -18.53 -10.86 3.24
N PRO A 25 -19.54 -10.75 2.36
CA PRO A 25 -19.60 -9.68 1.35
C PRO A 25 -19.58 -8.26 1.93
N ALA A 26 -19.91 -8.07 3.21
CA ALA A 26 -19.78 -6.80 3.93
C ALA A 26 -18.39 -6.60 4.56
N GLY A 27 -17.47 -7.53 4.32
CA GLY A 27 -16.10 -7.51 4.82
C GLY A 27 -15.27 -6.33 4.30
N ASN A 28 -14.12 -6.14 4.93
CA ASN A 28 -13.24 -4.99 4.68
C ASN A 28 -11.84 -5.39 4.17
N TYR A 29 -11.61 -6.69 3.95
CA TYR A 29 -10.32 -7.25 3.55
C TYR A 29 -10.40 -8.06 2.24
N ILE A 30 -9.48 -7.79 1.30
CA ILE A 30 -9.37 -8.47 0.00
C ILE A 30 -8.09 -9.31 -0.02
N HIS A 31 -8.23 -10.59 -0.34
CA HIS A 31 -7.10 -11.45 -0.68
C HIS A 31 -6.84 -11.36 -2.18
N TYR A 32 -5.85 -10.55 -2.58
CA TYR A 32 -5.57 -10.32 -4.00
C TYR A 32 -4.83 -11.48 -4.69
N GLY A 33 -4.19 -12.36 -3.90
CA GLY A 33 -3.22 -13.34 -4.41
C GLY A 33 -1.93 -12.66 -4.90
N VAL A 34 -1.03 -13.40 -5.54
CA VAL A 34 0.24 -12.86 -6.09
C VAL A 34 -0.03 -12.06 -7.37
N ARG A 35 -0.59 -10.84 -7.21
CA ARG A 35 -1.11 -10.00 -8.28
C ARG A 35 -0.92 -8.51 -7.98
N GLU A 36 0.31 -8.05 -7.84
CA GLU A 36 0.67 -6.70 -7.38
C GLU A 36 0.12 -5.61 -8.30
N PHE A 37 0.26 -5.80 -9.61
CA PHE A 37 -0.22 -4.83 -10.61
C PHE A 37 -1.75 -4.74 -10.60
N GLY A 38 -2.42 -5.90 -10.65
CA GLY A 38 -3.88 -5.99 -10.58
C GLY A 38 -4.44 -5.43 -9.28
N MET A 39 -3.83 -5.76 -8.15
CA MET A 39 -4.16 -5.22 -6.82
C MET A 39 -4.16 -3.69 -6.84
N THR A 40 -3.08 -3.10 -7.34
CA THR A 40 -2.90 -1.63 -7.32
C THR A 40 -3.88 -0.95 -8.27
N ALA A 41 -4.11 -1.51 -9.46
CA ALA A 41 -5.09 -0.98 -10.41
C ALA A 41 -6.55 -1.10 -9.91
N ILE A 42 -6.90 -2.23 -9.29
CA ILE A 42 -8.22 -2.42 -8.66
C ILE A 42 -8.43 -1.40 -7.53
N ALA A 43 -7.41 -1.20 -6.69
CA ALA A 43 -7.47 -0.22 -5.61
C ALA A 43 -7.62 1.22 -6.11
N ASN A 44 -7.01 1.58 -7.26
CA ASN A 44 -7.30 2.85 -7.93
C ASN A 44 -8.80 2.97 -8.30
N GLY A 45 -9.38 1.91 -8.86
CA GLY A 45 -10.82 1.85 -9.16
C GLY A 45 -11.68 2.02 -7.91
N ILE A 46 -11.34 1.35 -6.80
CA ILE A 46 -12.03 1.47 -5.51
C ILE A 46 -11.93 2.91 -4.97
N ALA A 47 -10.77 3.56 -5.09
CA ALA A 47 -10.59 4.95 -4.67
C ALA A 47 -11.50 5.91 -5.44
N HIS A 48 -11.69 5.68 -6.75
CA HIS A 48 -12.54 6.51 -7.61
C HIS A 48 -14.03 6.21 -7.50
N HIS A 49 -14.39 4.95 -7.22
CA HIS A 49 -15.78 4.59 -6.92
C HIS A 49 -16.32 5.37 -5.71
N GLY A 50 -15.45 5.68 -4.74
CA GLY A 50 -15.83 6.39 -3.52
C GLY A 50 -16.47 5.48 -2.47
N GLY A 51 -16.59 6.01 -1.25
CA GLY A 51 -17.09 5.29 -0.08
C GLY A 51 -16.02 4.52 0.71
N PHE A 52 -14.87 4.21 0.11
CA PHE A 52 -13.79 3.47 0.76
C PHE A 52 -12.45 4.20 0.68
N VAL A 53 -11.59 3.90 1.65
CA VAL A 53 -10.16 4.24 1.61
C VAL A 53 -9.41 2.94 1.35
N PRO A 54 -8.94 2.70 0.11
CA PRO A 54 -8.20 1.48 -0.22
C PRO A 54 -6.79 1.51 0.36
N TYR A 55 -6.38 0.39 0.96
CA TYR A 55 -4.97 0.12 1.25
C TYR A 55 -4.51 -1.18 0.59
N THR A 56 -3.31 -1.17 0.02
CA THR A 56 -2.71 -2.31 -0.69
C THR A 56 -1.32 -2.59 -0.17
N ALA A 57 -0.94 -3.86 -0.05
CA ALA A 57 0.35 -4.23 0.53
C ALA A 57 1.11 -5.29 -0.25
N THR A 58 2.43 -5.10 -0.36
CA THR A 58 3.41 -6.07 -0.90
C THR A 58 4.82 -5.70 -0.42
N PHE A 59 5.85 -6.48 -0.75
CA PHE A 59 7.24 -6.09 -0.48
C PHE A 59 7.66 -4.92 -1.37
N LEU A 60 8.56 -4.05 -0.87
CA LEU A 60 8.98 -2.86 -1.60
C LEU A 60 9.59 -3.21 -2.96
N MET A 61 10.34 -4.31 -3.05
CA MET A 61 10.89 -4.78 -4.31
C MET A 61 9.82 -4.99 -5.39
N PHE A 62 8.66 -5.55 -5.01
CA PHE A 62 7.58 -5.88 -5.95
C PHE A 62 6.75 -4.66 -6.37
N VAL A 63 7.09 -3.45 -5.92
CA VAL A 63 6.52 -2.22 -6.49
C VAL A 63 6.84 -2.10 -7.98
N GLU A 64 7.95 -2.68 -8.45
CA GLU A 64 8.32 -2.67 -9.86
C GLU A 64 7.25 -3.36 -10.73
N TYR A 65 6.60 -4.43 -10.23
CA TYR A 65 5.46 -5.07 -10.91
C TYR A 65 4.25 -4.14 -11.01
N ALA A 66 4.01 -3.33 -9.98
CA ALA A 66 2.86 -2.44 -9.89
C ALA A 66 3.13 -0.99 -10.31
N ARG A 67 4.33 -0.70 -10.82
CA ARG A 67 4.86 0.67 -10.92
C ARG A 67 3.99 1.59 -11.77
N ASN A 68 3.48 1.09 -12.89
CA ASN A 68 2.59 1.88 -13.74
C ASN A 68 1.24 2.16 -13.05
N ALA A 69 0.66 1.19 -12.32
CA ALA A 69 -0.56 1.42 -11.57
C ALA A 69 -0.35 2.40 -10.41
N ALA A 70 0.80 2.35 -9.75
CA ALA A 70 1.18 3.31 -8.72
C ALA A 70 1.33 4.73 -9.30
N ARG A 71 1.95 4.86 -10.48
CA ARG A 71 2.02 6.13 -11.21
C ARG A 71 0.63 6.64 -11.62
N MET A 72 -0.26 5.76 -12.06
CA MET A 72 -1.65 6.14 -12.38
C MET A 72 -2.39 6.66 -11.15
N ALA A 73 -2.19 6.05 -9.98
CA ALA A 73 -2.75 6.54 -8.72
C ALA A 73 -2.37 8.02 -8.46
N ALA A 74 -1.09 8.34 -8.65
CA ALA A 74 -0.57 9.69 -8.51
C ALA A 74 -1.16 10.65 -9.56
N LEU A 75 -1.22 10.23 -10.83
CA LEU A 75 -1.74 11.05 -11.92
C LEU A 75 -3.23 11.38 -11.75
N MET A 76 -4.03 10.39 -11.36
CA MET A 76 -5.47 10.53 -11.13
C MET A 76 -5.81 11.19 -9.79
N LYS A 77 -4.79 11.51 -8.97
CA LYS A 77 -4.95 12.00 -7.58
C LYS A 77 -5.82 11.06 -6.75
N ALA A 78 -5.67 9.76 -6.97
CA ALA A 78 -6.42 8.73 -6.27
C ALA A 78 -5.98 8.65 -4.81
N ARG A 79 -6.96 8.61 -3.89
CA ARG A 79 -6.69 8.45 -2.47
C ARG A 79 -6.51 6.97 -2.13
N GLN A 80 -5.30 6.46 -2.33
CA GLN A 80 -4.91 5.09 -2.02
C GLN A 80 -3.69 5.07 -1.11
N ILE A 81 -3.64 4.12 -0.18
CA ILE A 81 -2.49 3.92 0.71
C ILE A 81 -1.73 2.66 0.30
N MET A 82 -0.47 2.82 -0.08
CA MET A 82 0.39 1.71 -0.50
C MET A 82 1.36 1.36 0.62
N VAL A 83 1.23 0.16 1.18
CA VAL A 83 2.04 -0.35 2.29
C VAL A 83 3.12 -1.26 1.72
N TYR A 84 4.33 -0.72 1.63
CA TYR A 84 5.50 -1.48 1.19
C TYR A 84 6.36 -1.86 2.41
N THR A 85 6.58 -3.15 2.60
CA THR A 85 7.41 -3.69 3.69
C THR A 85 8.75 -4.21 3.15
N HIS A 86 9.65 -4.67 4.02
CA HIS A 86 10.96 -5.23 3.65
C HIS A 86 11.73 -4.29 2.70
N ASP A 87 12.00 -3.08 3.21
CA ASP A 87 12.39 -1.90 2.44
C ASP A 87 13.89 -1.77 2.16
N SER A 88 14.70 -2.75 2.57
CA SER A 88 16.17 -2.65 2.47
C SER A 88 16.86 -4.01 2.57
N ILE A 89 18.19 -3.98 2.49
CA ILE A 89 19.09 -5.12 2.75
C ILE A 89 18.85 -5.80 4.13
N GLY A 90 18.18 -5.12 5.06
CA GLY A 90 17.85 -5.66 6.38
C GLY A 90 16.91 -6.88 6.35
N LEU A 91 16.35 -7.22 5.18
CA LEU A 91 15.62 -8.46 4.95
C LEU A 91 16.52 -9.71 5.15
N GLY A 92 17.81 -9.63 4.84
CA GLY A 92 18.75 -10.74 5.05
C GLY A 92 18.68 -11.82 3.97
N GLU A 93 18.28 -13.04 4.36
CA GLU A 93 18.57 -14.29 3.64
C GLU A 93 17.84 -14.48 2.30
N ASP A 94 16.75 -13.75 2.06
CA ASP A 94 15.99 -13.81 0.80
C ASP A 94 16.78 -13.28 -0.42
N GLY A 95 17.94 -12.69 -0.17
CA GLY A 95 18.93 -12.38 -1.19
C GLY A 95 18.65 -11.10 -2.01
N PRO A 96 19.51 -10.82 -2.99
CA PRO A 96 19.51 -9.53 -3.70
C PRO A 96 18.25 -9.30 -4.54
N THR A 97 17.53 -10.36 -4.90
CA THR A 97 16.28 -10.26 -5.67
C THR A 97 15.11 -9.73 -4.86
N HIS A 98 15.21 -9.69 -3.52
CA HIS A 98 14.16 -9.19 -2.63
C HIS A 98 14.57 -7.93 -1.86
N GLN A 99 15.86 -7.62 -1.82
CA GLN A 99 16.41 -6.48 -1.09
C GLN A 99 16.30 -5.19 -1.91
N ALA A 100 15.37 -4.33 -1.53
CA ALA A 100 15.17 -3.05 -2.21
C ALA A 100 16.38 -2.10 -2.01
N VAL A 101 16.82 -1.48 -3.12
CA VAL A 101 17.94 -0.52 -3.14
C VAL A 101 17.49 0.80 -3.76
N GLU A 102 17.00 0.78 -5.00
CA GLU A 102 16.65 1.96 -5.80
C GLU A 102 15.15 2.29 -5.81
N GLN A 103 14.30 1.37 -5.35
CA GLN A 103 12.84 1.46 -5.43
C GLN A 103 12.30 2.70 -4.68
N LEU A 104 12.91 3.04 -3.53
CA LEU A 104 12.51 4.23 -2.77
C LEU A 104 12.83 5.54 -3.53
N ALA A 105 13.98 5.61 -4.20
CA ALA A 105 14.36 6.77 -5.01
C ALA A 105 13.42 6.93 -6.21
N SER A 106 13.11 5.81 -6.88
CA SER A 106 12.11 5.70 -7.93
C SER A 106 10.74 6.28 -7.52
N LEU A 107 10.22 5.91 -6.35
CA LEU A 107 8.94 6.40 -5.85
C LEU A 107 8.99 7.90 -5.52
N ARG A 108 10.10 8.39 -4.94
CA ARG A 108 10.28 9.82 -4.63
C ARG A 108 10.36 10.71 -5.86
N LEU A 109 10.85 10.19 -6.98
CA LEU A 109 10.93 10.91 -8.25
C LEU A 109 9.57 10.96 -8.99
N THR A 110 8.57 10.20 -8.54
CA THR A 110 7.25 10.19 -9.16
C THR A 110 6.45 11.43 -8.72
N PRO A 111 6.01 12.30 -9.66
CA PRO A 111 5.25 13.49 -9.31
C PRO A 111 3.94 13.14 -8.60
N ASN A 112 3.55 13.96 -7.62
CA ASN A 112 2.33 13.78 -6.83
C ASN A 112 2.25 12.43 -6.06
N PHE A 113 3.40 11.79 -5.83
CA PHE A 113 3.51 10.57 -5.03
C PHE A 113 4.13 10.91 -3.67
N SER A 114 3.44 10.58 -2.58
CA SER A 114 3.89 10.87 -1.22
C SER A 114 4.53 9.63 -0.59
N THR A 115 5.85 9.66 -0.42
CA THR A 115 6.63 8.52 0.07
C THR A 115 7.14 8.77 1.49
N TRP A 116 6.85 7.85 2.41
CA TRP A 116 7.24 7.94 3.82
C TRP A 116 8.06 6.71 4.23
N ARG A 117 9.21 6.93 4.88
CA ARG A 117 10.05 5.88 5.46
C ARG A 117 10.29 6.18 6.94
N PRO A 118 9.46 5.65 7.86
CA PRO A 118 9.57 5.98 9.28
C PRO A 118 10.81 5.34 9.92
N ALA A 119 11.55 6.13 10.72
CA ALA A 119 12.82 5.70 11.33
C ALA A 119 12.67 4.99 12.70
N ILE A 120 11.54 5.12 13.39
CA ILE A 120 11.32 4.47 14.70
C ILE A 120 9.85 4.07 14.91
N ARG A 121 9.65 2.97 15.63
CA ARG A 121 8.35 2.59 16.19
C ARG A 121 8.08 3.45 17.43
N LEU A 122 7.31 4.53 17.29
CA LEU A 122 6.79 5.26 18.45
C LEU A 122 5.80 4.36 19.21
N ARG A 123 6.29 3.70 20.25
CA ARG A 123 5.45 3.00 21.23
C ARG A 123 4.76 4.07 22.09
N ARG A 124 3.58 4.51 21.64
CA ARG A 124 2.43 5.08 22.38
C ARG A 124 1.81 6.28 21.64
N GLN A 125 0.57 6.06 21.22
CA GLN A 125 -0.49 7.02 20.87
C GLN A 125 -0.44 7.75 19.51
N SER A 126 -1.66 7.85 18.96
CA SER A 126 -2.13 8.70 17.86
C SER A 126 -1.70 8.32 16.44
N VAL A 127 -2.66 7.80 15.66
CA VAL A 127 -3.26 8.36 14.40
C VAL A 127 -2.47 9.41 13.56
N GLY A 128 -1.30 9.91 13.98
CA GLY A 128 -0.54 10.97 13.30
C GLY A 128 0.65 10.53 12.45
N SER A 129 1.03 9.24 12.43
CA SER A 129 2.10 8.74 11.53
C SER A 129 1.57 8.12 10.23
N TRP A 130 0.28 7.81 10.17
CA TRP A 130 -0.41 7.77 8.89
C TRP A 130 -0.56 9.23 8.47
N PRO A 131 -0.23 9.62 7.23
CA PRO A 131 -0.62 10.94 6.80
C PRO A 131 -2.14 11.02 6.95
N LEU A 132 -2.59 11.84 7.89
CA LEU A 132 -3.91 12.43 7.93
C LEU A 132 -4.06 13.37 6.72
N ASN A 133 -3.89 12.84 5.51
CA ASN A 133 -4.50 13.35 4.29
C ASN A 133 -5.66 12.41 3.94
N VAL A 134 -6.52 12.22 4.95
CA VAL A 134 -7.92 11.88 4.78
C VAL A 134 -8.73 13.09 4.32
N SER A 135 -8.13 14.28 4.28
CA SER A 135 -8.71 15.51 3.76
C SER A 135 -8.95 15.40 2.25
N THR A 136 -10.21 15.27 1.93
CA THR A 136 -10.85 15.64 0.68
C THR A 136 -10.17 16.84 0.02
N GLY A 137 -9.40 16.57 -1.04
CA GLY A 137 -8.99 17.56 -2.02
C GLY A 137 -10.17 17.99 -2.89
N ARG A 138 -11.20 18.58 -2.27
CA ARG A 138 -12.18 19.43 -2.94
C ARG A 138 -11.83 20.87 -2.57
N ARG A 139 -10.72 21.37 -3.13
CA ARG A 139 -10.54 22.82 -3.26
C ARG A 139 -11.46 23.26 -4.39
N ARG A 140 -12.50 24.02 -4.04
CA ARG A 140 -13.08 25.00 -4.96
C ARG A 140 -12.01 26.01 -5.34
#